data_AF-A0A452YL15-F1
#
_entry.id   AF-A0A452YL15-F1
#
_cell.length_a   1.000
_cell.length_b   1.000
_cell.length_c   1.000
_cell.angle_alpha   90.00
_cell.angle_beta   90.00
_cell.angle_gamma   90.00
#
_symmetry.space_group_name_H-M   'P 1'
#
loop_
_entity.id
_entity.type
_entity.pdbx_description
1 polymer ?
#
loop_
_entity_poly.entity_id
_entity_poly.type
_entity_poly.pdbx_seq_one_letter_code
_entity_poly.pdbx_strand_id
1 'polypeptide(L)'
;RTSNITVDMDLVRQIEAKYPAFLFKQQLTAFVEGLYGMIRDNVKKELSALLLHAIQVPRIMKASMVRRSFGSSSLRGRSFSNQGSYWLAIVDNLNELLNILRENCVPAIFIRKIFTQIFSFINAQLFNSLLVRHECCSFSNGEYVKQGLAQLEVWCGEVKPEYAGSALHELRHIRQAVGFL
;
A
#
# COMPACT_ATOMS: atom_id res chain seq x y z
N ARG A 1 -44.91 44.55 -47.22
CA ARG A 1 -43.49 44.13 -47.16
C ARG A 1 -43.27 43.40 -45.85
N THR A 2 -43.49 42.09 -45.84
CA THR A 2 -43.22 41.20 -44.70
C THR A 2 -41.86 40.56 -44.95
N SER A 3 -40.84 41.05 -44.24
CA SER A 3 -39.49 40.47 -44.27
C SER A 3 -39.47 39.22 -43.39
N ASN A 4 -39.58 38.06 -44.03
CA ASN A 4 -39.25 36.79 -43.40
C ASN A 4 -37.73 36.74 -43.20
N ILE A 5 -37.29 36.91 -41.95
CA ILE A 5 -35.93 36.57 -41.54
C ILE A 5 -35.90 35.05 -41.45
N THR A 6 -35.53 34.39 -42.55
CA THR A 6 -35.08 33.01 -42.51
C THR A 6 -33.77 33.01 -41.73
N VAL A 7 -33.84 32.75 -40.43
CA VAL A 7 -32.66 32.42 -39.63
C VAL A 7 -32.11 31.14 -40.25
N ASP A 8 -30.99 31.28 -40.95
CA ASP A 8 -30.23 30.20 -41.55
C ASP A 8 -29.74 29.27 -40.44
N MET A 9 -30.55 28.24 -40.15
CA MET A 9 -30.26 27.23 -39.12
C MET A 9 -29.01 26.41 -39.49
N ASP A 10 -28.53 26.49 -40.73
CA ASP A 10 -27.30 25.83 -41.19
C ASP A 10 -26.02 26.51 -40.70
N LEU A 11 -26.09 27.73 -40.14
CA LEU A 11 -24.93 28.39 -39.52
C LEU A 11 -24.67 27.92 -38.08
N VAL A 12 -25.61 27.21 -37.45
CA VAL A 12 -25.33 26.45 -36.22
C VAL A 12 -24.70 25.15 -36.66
N ARG A 13 -23.39 25.20 -36.91
CA ARG A 13 -22.50 24.07 -37.16
C ARG A 13 -22.93 22.91 -36.24
N GLN A 14 -23.69 21.95 -36.75
CA GLN A 14 -24.08 20.77 -35.99
C GLN A 14 -22.79 20.01 -35.70
N ILE A 15 -22.20 20.29 -34.55
CA ILE A 15 -21.06 19.51 -34.08
C ILE A 15 -21.64 18.14 -33.79
N GLU A 16 -21.27 17.15 -34.60
CA GLU A 16 -21.57 15.76 -34.32
C GLU A 16 -21.00 15.46 -32.92
N ALA A 17 -21.87 15.38 -31.92
CA ALA A 17 -21.50 15.34 -30.51
C ALA A 17 -20.55 14.18 -30.16
N LYS A 18 -20.48 13.19 -31.06
CA LYS A 18 -19.60 12.03 -31.01
C LYS A 18 -18.13 12.40 -30.87
N TYR A 19 -17.61 13.34 -31.67
CA TYR A 19 -16.17 13.65 -31.64
C TYR A 19 -15.75 14.41 -30.36
N PRO A 20 -16.44 15.49 -29.94
CA PRO A 20 -16.18 16.11 -28.64
C PRO A 20 -16.35 15.17 -27.45
N ALA A 21 -17.37 14.30 -27.46
CA ALA A 21 -17.57 13.31 -26.40
C ALA A 21 -16.43 12.29 -26.33
N PHE A 22 -15.89 11.86 -27.49
CA PHE A 22 -14.73 11.00 -27.57
C PHE A 22 -13.48 11.65 -26.96
N LEU A 23 -13.20 12.92 -27.32
CA LEU A 23 -12.06 13.66 -26.76
C LEU A 23 -12.20 13.87 -25.26
N PHE A 24 -13.40 14.22 -24.78
CA PHE A 24 -13.67 14.35 -23.35
C PHE A 24 -13.43 13.04 -22.60
N LYS A 25 -13.91 11.91 -23.14
CA LYS A 25 -13.63 10.58 -22.57
C LYS A 25 -12.14 10.31 -22.49
N GLN A 26 -11.37 10.62 -23.53
CA GLN A 26 -9.92 10.40 -23.54
C GLN A 26 -9.21 11.23 -22.47
N GLN A 27 -9.58 12.50 -22.33
CA GLN A 27 -9.04 13.38 -21.29
C GLN A 27 -9.40 12.89 -19.89
N LEU A 28 -10.64 12.45 -19.68
CA LEU A 28 -11.08 11.90 -18.41
C LEU A 28 -10.31 10.62 -18.05
N THR A 29 -10.09 9.72 -19.01
CA THR A 29 -9.26 8.53 -18.81
C THR A 29 -7.84 8.90 -18.39
N ALA A 30 -7.18 9.80 -19.13
CA ALA A 30 -5.81 10.22 -18.83
C ALA A 30 -5.72 10.90 -17.45
N PHE A 31 -6.74 11.67 -17.06
CA PHE A 31 -6.82 12.29 -15.75
C PHE A 31 -6.94 11.26 -14.62
N VAL A 32 -7.81 10.25 -14.77
CA VAL A 32 -7.96 9.17 -13.80
C VAL A 32 -6.69 8.32 -13.68
N GLU A 33 -6.03 8.01 -14.80
CA GLU A 33 -4.73 7.33 -14.80
C GLU A 33 -3.65 8.15 -14.08
N GLY A 34 -3.64 9.47 -14.29
CA GLY A 34 -2.76 10.40 -13.58
C GLY A 34 -3.00 10.40 -12.08
N LEU A 35 -4.26 10.49 -11.64
CA LEU A 35 -4.65 10.39 -10.22
C LEU A 35 -4.22 9.06 -9.61
N TYR A 36 -4.48 7.96 -10.29
CA TYR A 36 -4.06 6.63 -9.82
C TYR A 36 -2.54 6.56 -9.65
N GLY A 37 -1.78 7.07 -10.62
CA GLY A 37 -0.32 7.16 -10.55
C GLY A 37 0.16 7.99 -9.36
N MET A 38 -0.41 9.18 -9.16
CA MET A 38 -0.06 10.06 -8.04
C MET A 38 -0.32 9.43 -6.68
N ILE A 39 -1.50 8.83 -6.48
CA ILE A 39 -1.83 8.14 -5.22
C ILE A 39 -0.82 7.02 -4.95
N ARG A 40 -0.57 6.17 -5.95
CA ARG A 40 0.40 5.06 -5.84
C ARG A 40 1.79 5.55 -5.46
N ASP A 41 2.29 6.59 -6.12
CA ASP A 41 3.66 7.05 -5.94
C ASP A 41 3.85 7.79 -4.61
N ASN A 42 2.84 8.52 -4.15
CA ASN A 42 2.83 9.15 -2.82
C ASN A 42 2.87 8.10 -1.71
N VAL A 43 2.01 7.08 -1.78
CA VAL A 43 1.98 6.01 -0.76
C VAL A 43 3.30 5.25 -0.72
N LYS A 44 3.89 4.94 -1.89
CA LYS A 44 5.22 4.30 -1.93
C LYS A 44 6.29 5.17 -1.25
N LYS A 45 6.26 6.48 -1.47
CA LYS A 45 7.21 7.42 -0.86
C LYS A 45 7.07 7.45 0.66
N GLU A 46 5.84 7.51 1.18
CA GLU A 46 5.57 7.48 2.63
C GLU A 46 6.04 6.16 3.27
N LEU A 47 5.69 5.03 2.64
CA LEU A 47 6.09 3.71 3.14
C LEU A 47 7.60 3.47 3.04
N SER A 48 8.31 4.06 2.08
CA SER A 48 9.76 3.85 1.90
C SER A 48 10.54 4.18 3.18
N ALA A 49 10.22 5.30 3.82
CA ALA A 49 10.89 5.72 5.05
C ALA A 49 10.64 4.74 6.20
N LEU A 50 9.40 4.27 6.35
CA LEU A 50 9.03 3.32 7.39
C LEU A 50 9.68 1.95 7.17
N LEU A 51 9.68 1.45 5.93
CA LEU A 51 10.22 0.13 5.57
C LEU A 51 11.72 0.04 5.79
N LEU A 52 12.46 1.13 5.56
CA LEU A 52 13.91 1.19 5.82
C LEU A 52 14.23 0.86 7.29
N HIS A 53 13.37 1.30 8.21
CA HIS A 53 13.51 1.06 9.64
C HIS A 53 12.84 -0.24 10.10
N ALA A 54 11.76 -0.67 9.45
CA ALA A 54 10.98 -1.85 9.81
C ALA A 54 11.71 -3.19 9.64
N ILE A 55 12.83 -3.21 8.91
CA ILE A 55 13.65 -4.40 8.66
C ILE A 55 14.68 -4.69 9.75
N GLN A 56 15.03 -3.71 10.59
CA GLN A 56 16.02 -3.89 11.65
C GLN A 56 15.35 -3.81 13.01
N VAL A 57 15.69 -4.74 13.89
CA VAL A 57 15.28 -4.67 15.29
C VAL A 57 15.86 -3.39 15.91
N PRO A 58 15.03 -2.51 16.50
CA PRO A 58 15.52 -1.35 17.24
C PRO A 58 16.57 -1.77 18.28
N ARG A 59 17.67 -1.01 18.42
CA ARG A 59 18.81 -1.40 19.28
C ARG A 59 18.43 -1.72 20.73
N ILE A 60 17.40 -1.05 21.25
CA ILE A 60 16.82 -1.29 22.58
C ILE A 60 16.16 -2.67 22.68
N MET A 61 15.51 -3.14 21.60
CA MET A 61 14.86 -4.46 21.52
C MET A 61 15.86 -5.61 21.40
N LYS A 62 17.02 -5.39 20.76
CA LYS A 62 18.07 -6.42 20.63
C LYS A 62 18.58 -6.91 21.99
N ALA A 63 18.75 -6.03 22.97
CA ALA A 63 19.21 -6.38 24.30
C ALA A 63 18.21 -7.28 25.08
N SER A 64 16.91 -7.15 24.80
CA SER A 64 15.87 -7.99 25.41
C SER A 64 15.76 -9.36 24.73
N MET A 65 15.92 -9.43 23.40
CA MET A 65 15.89 -10.70 22.67
C MET A 65 17.09 -11.60 22.98
N VAL A 66 18.30 -11.05 23.13
CA VAL A 66 19.50 -11.83 23.47
C VAL A 66 19.35 -12.54 24.83
N ARG A 67 18.64 -11.92 25.79
CA ARG A 67 18.33 -12.56 27.09
C ARG A 67 17.33 -13.72 26.98
N ARG A 68 16.59 -13.86 25.87
CA ARG A 68 15.71 -15.01 25.62
C ARG A 68 16.47 -16.22 25.06
N SER A 69 17.62 -15.99 24.41
CA SER A 69 18.44 -17.05 23.82
C SER A 69 19.34 -17.76 24.85
N PHE A 70 19.64 -17.13 25.99
CA PHE A 70 20.44 -17.70 27.07
C PHE A 70 19.57 -17.91 28.32
N GLY A 71 18.81 -19.01 28.34
CA GLY A 71 18.28 -19.66 29.54
C GLY A 71 17.53 -18.80 30.57
N SER A 72 16.25 -18.53 30.35
CA SER A 72 15.26 -18.50 31.44
C SER A 72 13.83 -18.56 30.89
N SER A 73 13.22 -19.74 30.96
CA SER A 73 11.81 -19.97 30.68
C SER A 73 10.95 -19.55 31.88
N SER A 74 10.77 -18.25 32.07
CA SER A 74 9.70 -17.74 32.94
C SER A 74 9.49 -16.24 32.72
N LEU A 75 8.50 -15.91 31.87
CA LEU A 75 7.48 -14.91 32.16
C LEU A 75 6.49 -14.86 30.99
N ARG A 76 5.26 -15.20 31.34
CA ARG A 76 4.05 -15.00 30.55
C ARG A 76 4.02 -13.59 29.93
N GLY A 77 3.33 -13.52 28.80
CA GLY A 77 3.08 -12.32 27.99
C GLY A 77 3.18 -11.01 28.75
N ARG A 78 4.20 -10.22 28.41
CA ARG A 78 4.14 -8.78 28.52
C ARG A 78 4.17 -8.25 27.10
N SER A 79 3.04 -7.73 26.65
CA SER A 79 2.92 -6.85 25.49
C SER A 79 4.08 -5.87 25.52
N PHE A 80 4.92 -5.89 24.48
CA PHE A 80 5.94 -4.88 24.31
C PHE A 80 5.23 -3.57 23.95
N SER A 81 5.01 -2.79 25.01
CA SER A 81 4.24 -1.57 25.09
C SER A 81 4.72 -0.49 24.12
N ASN A 82 3.83 -0.10 23.21
CA ASN A 82 3.35 1.27 22.99
C ASN A 82 4.35 2.40 22.66
N GLN A 83 5.61 2.10 22.32
CA GLN A 83 6.38 2.98 21.44
C GLN A 83 6.17 2.44 20.03
N GLY A 84 5.38 3.17 19.22
CA GLY A 84 4.85 2.69 17.94
C GLY A 84 5.88 1.95 17.12
N SER A 85 5.66 0.64 16.95
CA SER A 85 6.48 -0.15 16.04
C SER A 85 6.35 0.45 14.63
N TYR A 86 7.44 0.50 13.85
CA TYR A 86 7.37 0.90 12.45
C TYR A 86 6.32 0.09 11.67
N TRP A 87 6.07 -1.15 12.08
CA TRP A 87 5.02 -2.00 11.52
C TRP A 87 3.60 -1.51 11.84
N LEU A 88 3.36 -1.02 13.06
CA LEU A 88 2.09 -0.43 13.43
C LEU A 88 1.84 0.84 12.62
N ALA A 89 2.86 1.70 12.49
CA ALA A 89 2.76 2.90 11.65
C ALA A 89 2.46 2.55 10.19
N ILE A 90 3.05 1.48 9.64
CA ILE A 90 2.71 0.99 8.29
C ILE A 90 1.24 0.57 8.23
N VAL A 91 0.76 -0.22 9.18
CA VAL A 91 -0.66 -0.65 9.24
C VAL A 91 -1.60 0.55 9.34
N ASP A 92 -1.28 1.54 10.18
CA ASP A 92 -2.06 2.76 10.34
C ASP A 92 -2.13 3.55 9.02
N ASN A 93 -1.02 3.66 8.28
CA ASN A 93 -1.00 4.29 6.96
C ASN A 93 -1.87 3.54 5.94
N LEU A 94 -1.87 2.19 5.96
CA LEU A 94 -2.73 1.39 5.10
C LEU A 94 -4.21 1.57 5.44
N ASN A 95 -4.54 1.63 6.73
CA ASN A 95 -5.89 1.90 7.22
C ASN A 95 -6.38 3.28 6.80
N GLU A 96 -5.55 4.31 7.00
CA GLU A 96 -5.89 5.68 6.64
C GLU A 96 -6.13 5.81 5.14
N LEU A 97 -5.24 5.24 4.31
CA LEU A 97 -5.43 5.19 2.87
C LEU A 97 -6.75 4.50 2.49
N LEU A 98 -7.07 3.36 3.11
CA LEU A 98 -8.32 2.65 2.85
C LEU A 98 -9.54 3.52 3.19
N ASN A 99 -9.51 4.22 4.33
CA ASN A 99 -10.59 5.10 4.75
C ASN A 99 -10.78 6.25 3.76
N ILE A 100 -9.70 6.95 3.39
CA ILE A 100 -9.73 8.02 2.39
C ILE A 100 -10.33 7.53 1.08
N LEU A 101 -9.88 6.39 0.55
CA LEU A 101 -10.40 5.83 -0.71
C LEU A 101 -11.89 5.48 -0.62
N ARG A 102 -12.34 4.95 0.53
CA ARG A 102 -13.75 4.60 0.74
C ARG A 102 -14.64 5.83 0.89
N GLU A 103 -14.20 6.82 1.66
CA GLU A 103 -14.93 8.08 1.86
C GLU A 103 -15.08 8.87 0.56
N ASN A 104 -14.10 8.75 -0.34
CA ASN A 104 -14.14 9.34 -1.68
C ASN A 104 -14.84 8.46 -2.72
N CYS A 105 -15.59 7.43 -2.29
CA CYS A 105 -16.37 6.55 -3.16
C CYS A 105 -15.56 5.87 -4.28
N VAL A 106 -14.27 5.61 -4.05
CA VAL A 106 -13.43 4.93 -5.05
C VAL A 106 -13.93 3.49 -5.23
N PRO A 107 -14.19 3.04 -6.47
CA PRO A 107 -14.67 1.68 -6.71
C PRO A 107 -13.70 0.63 -6.15
N ALA A 108 -14.23 -0.41 -5.51
CA ALA A 108 -13.45 -1.45 -4.82
C ALA A 108 -12.39 -2.12 -5.71
N ILE A 109 -12.64 -2.22 -7.02
CA ILE A 109 -11.66 -2.74 -7.99
C ILE A 109 -10.36 -1.93 -8.02
N PHE A 110 -10.44 -0.60 -7.94
CA PHE A 110 -9.27 0.27 -7.91
C PHE A 110 -8.56 0.18 -6.56
N ILE A 111 -9.32 0.19 -5.46
CA ILE A 111 -8.78 0.00 -4.10
C ILE A 111 -7.96 -1.29 -4.04
N ARG A 112 -8.50 -2.39 -4.55
CA ARG A 112 -7.81 -3.67 -4.60
C ARG A 112 -6.53 -3.65 -5.43
N LYS A 113 -6.54 -2.97 -6.57
CA LYS A 113 -5.36 -2.82 -7.41
C LYS A 113 -4.28 -1.98 -6.74
N ILE A 114 -4.66 -0.93 -6.01
CA ILE A 114 -3.75 -0.10 -5.21
C ILE A 114 -3.07 -0.95 -4.14
N PHE A 115 -3.83 -1.67 -3.31
CA PHE A 115 -3.23 -2.50 -2.25
C PHE A 115 -2.37 -3.64 -2.79
N THR A 116 -2.75 -4.26 -3.91
CA THR A 116 -1.91 -5.26 -4.59
C THR A 116 -0.55 -4.67 -4.94
N GLN A 117 -0.52 -3.46 -5.53
CA GLN A 117 0.72 -2.78 -5.89
C GLN A 117 1.55 -2.35 -4.67
N ILE A 118 0.89 -1.91 -3.59
CA ILE A 118 1.55 -1.57 -2.33
C ILE A 118 2.22 -2.79 -1.71
N PHE A 119 1.53 -3.93 -1.62
CA PHE A 119 2.09 -5.15 -1.04
C PHE A 119 3.25 -5.69 -1.89
N SER A 120 3.12 -5.62 -3.22
CA SER A 120 4.22 -5.96 -4.14
C SER A 120 5.44 -5.05 -3.92
N PHE A 121 5.21 -3.76 -3.68
CA PHE A 121 6.27 -2.80 -3.34
C PHE A 121 6.93 -3.11 -1.98
N ILE A 122 6.15 -3.35 -0.93
CA ILE A 122 6.64 -3.74 0.40
C ILE A 122 7.53 -4.99 0.28
N ASN A 123 7.04 -6.00 -0.43
CA ASN A 123 7.78 -7.22 -0.70
C ASN A 123 9.13 -6.94 -1.36
N ALA A 124 9.13 -6.20 -2.47
CA ALA A 124 10.35 -5.89 -3.21
C ALA A 124 11.35 -5.08 -2.36
N GLN A 125 10.87 -4.05 -1.64
CA GLN A 125 11.73 -3.21 -0.81
C GLN A 125 12.42 -3.97 0.31
N LEU A 126 11.64 -4.76 1.08
CA LEU A 126 12.19 -5.51 2.20
C LEU A 126 13.12 -6.64 1.72
N PHE A 127 12.71 -7.36 0.68
CA PHE A 127 13.51 -8.45 0.12
C PHE A 127 14.84 -7.93 -0.43
N ASN A 128 14.81 -6.87 -1.23
CA ASN A 128 16.04 -6.24 -1.75
C ASN A 128 16.92 -5.72 -0.61
N SER A 129 16.32 -5.18 0.45
CA SER A 129 17.07 -4.71 1.61
C SER A 129 17.78 -5.84 2.35
N LEU A 130 17.23 -7.06 2.41
CA LEU A 130 17.93 -8.23 2.95
C LEU A 130 19.08 -8.68 2.04
N LEU A 131 18.87 -8.67 0.72
CA LEU A 131 19.90 -9.07 -0.25
C LEU A 131 21.12 -8.15 -0.23
N VAL A 132 20.90 -6.84 -0.07
CA VAL A 132 21.98 -5.83 -0.13
C VAL A 132 22.68 -5.65 1.22
N ARG A 133 21.97 -5.82 2.33
CA ARG A 133 22.48 -5.53 3.67
C ARG A 133 22.62 -6.78 4.51
N HIS A 134 23.78 -7.40 4.45
CA HIS A 134 24.12 -8.60 5.20
C HIS A 134 23.89 -8.47 6.72
N GLU A 135 24.01 -7.27 7.28
CA GLU A 135 23.74 -7.00 8.70
C GLU A 135 22.25 -7.13 9.09
N CYS A 136 21.35 -7.17 8.10
CA CYS A 136 19.94 -7.44 8.28
C CYS A 136 19.63 -8.96 8.33
N CYS A 137 20.53 -9.81 7.85
CA CYS A 137 20.33 -11.25 7.72
C CYS A 137 20.73 -12.00 9.00
N SER A 138 19.98 -11.79 10.09
CA SER A 138 20.11 -12.52 11.35
C SER A 138 18.78 -13.11 11.78
N PHE A 139 18.82 -14.21 12.54
CA PHE A 139 17.62 -14.84 13.13
C PHE A 139 16.73 -13.83 13.88
N SER A 140 17.34 -12.95 14.68
CA SER A 140 16.61 -11.92 15.43
C SER A 140 15.89 -10.90 14.53
N ASN A 141 16.49 -10.50 13.41
CA ASN A 141 15.85 -9.60 12.46
C ASN A 141 14.78 -10.34 11.65
N GLY A 142 15.05 -11.59 11.24
CA GLY A 142 14.07 -12.45 10.56
C GLY A 142 12.80 -12.61 11.39
N GLU A 143 12.93 -12.94 12.67
CA GLU A 143 11.80 -13.08 13.59
C GLU A 143 11.05 -11.76 13.81
N TYR A 144 11.75 -10.63 13.88
CA TYR A 144 11.12 -9.31 13.98
C TYR A 144 10.32 -8.93 12.73
N VAL A 145 10.90 -9.12 11.54
CA VAL A 145 10.20 -8.86 10.27
C VAL A 145 9.02 -9.80 10.13
N LYS A 146 9.16 -11.07 10.51
CA LYS A 146 8.07 -12.05 10.50
C LYS A 146 6.89 -11.62 11.38
N GLN A 147 7.15 -11.12 12.59
CA GLN A 147 6.10 -10.55 13.46
C GLN A 147 5.44 -9.31 12.85
N GLY A 148 6.21 -8.49 12.14
CA GLY A 148 5.69 -7.36 11.38
C GLY A 148 4.78 -7.76 10.22
N LEU A 149 5.20 -8.73 9.42
CA LEU A 149 4.38 -9.30 8.33
C LEU A 149 3.09 -9.93 8.86
N ALA A 150 3.13 -10.54 10.05
CA ALA A 150 1.93 -11.07 10.69
C ALA A 150 0.91 -9.96 11.04
N GLN A 151 1.35 -8.74 11.34
CA GLN A 151 0.42 -7.61 11.53
C GLN A 151 -0.26 -7.21 10.21
N LEU A 152 0.47 -7.25 9.09
CA LEU A 152 -0.13 -7.03 7.77
C LEU A 152 -1.13 -8.13 7.40
N GLU A 153 -0.85 -9.37 7.80
CA GLU A 153 -1.76 -10.51 7.63
C GLU A 153 -3.06 -10.32 8.42
N VAL A 154 -2.96 -9.90 9.68
CA VAL A 154 -4.12 -9.58 10.53
C VAL A 154 -4.93 -8.46 9.90
N TRP A 155 -4.29 -7.37 9.48
CA TRP A 155 -4.96 -6.25 8.81
C TRP A 155 -5.73 -6.71 7.56
N CYS A 156 -5.13 -7.57 6.72
CA CYS A 156 -5.83 -8.13 5.57
C CYS A 156 -7.05 -8.99 5.95
N GLY A 157 -7.04 -9.63 7.12
CA GLY A 157 -8.16 -10.41 7.64
C GLY A 157 -9.31 -9.55 8.20
N GLU A 158 -9.00 -8.34 8.69
CA GLU A 158 -9.99 -7.39 9.21
C GLU A 158 -10.66 -6.58 8.10
N VAL A 159 -9.93 -6.32 7.01
CA VAL A 159 -10.43 -5.57 5.86
C VAL A 159 -11.35 -6.44 4.99
N LYS A 160 -12.40 -5.83 4.42
CA LYS A 160 -13.30 -6.56 3.52
C LYS A 160 -12.52 -7.22 2.36
N PRO A 161 -12.87 -8.47 1.98
CA PRO A 161 -12.18 -9.20 0.91
C PRO A 161 -12.16 -8.48 -0.45
N GLU A 162 -13.14 -7.61 -0.70
CA GLU A 162 -13.21 -6.81 -1.92
C GLU A 162 -12.07 -5.80 -2.07
N TYR A 163 -11.49 -5.33 -0.95
CA TYR A 163 -10.42 -4.33 -0.90
C TYR A 163 -9.03 -4.95 -0.80
N ALA A 164 -8.79 -5.89 0.12
CA ALA A 164 -7.46 -6.52 0.26
C ALA A 164 -7.29 -7.70 -0.70
N GLY A 165 -8.35 -8.51 -0.88
CA GLY A 165 -8.38 -9.65 -1.81
C GLY A 165 -7.13 -10.54 -1.72
N SER A 166 -6.47 -10.72 -2.86
CA SER A 166 -5.25 -11.52 -3.01
C SER A 166 -3.95 -10.75 -2.74
N ALA A 167 -4.00 -9.48 -2.28
CA ALA A 167 -2.81 -8.63 -2.12
C ALA A 167 -1.78 -9.25 -1.18
N LEU A 168 -2.22 -10.04 -0.19
CA LEU A 168 -1.33 -10.72 0.74
C LEU A 168 -0.34 -11.68 0.05
N HIS A 169 -0.72 -12.27 -1.08
CA HIS A 169 0.15 -13.18 -1.85
C HIS A 169 1.37 -12.47 -2.47
N GLU A 170 1.33 -11.15 -2.59
CA GLU A 170 2.45 -10.38 -3.10
C GLU A 170 3.65 -10.37 -2.12
N LEU A 171 3.43 -10.64 -0.83
CA LEU A 171 4.48 -10.72 0.20
C LEU A 171 5.30 -12.03 0.18
N ARG A 172 5.09 -12.90 -0.82
CA ARG A 172 5.67 -14.25 -0.86
C ARG A 172 7.20 -14.30 -0.71
N HIS A 173 7.93 -13.37 -1.34
CA HIS A 173 9.40 -13.44 -1.39
C HIS A 173 10.00 -13.04 -0.05
N ILE A 174 9.52 -11.95 0.55
CA ILE A 174 9.96 -11.55 1.89
C ILE A 174 9.54 -12.58 2.94
N ARG A 175 8.33 -13.15 2.86
CA ARG A 175 7.88 -14.22 3.77
C ARG A 175 8.77 -15.45 3.70
N GLN A 176 9.16 -15.86 2.50
CA GLN A 176 10.07 -16.99 2.30
C GLN A 176 11.47 -16.68 2.86
N ALA A 177 12.00 -15.48 2.58
CA ALA A 177 13.32 -15.06 3.05
C ALA A 177 13.41 -15.05 4.58
N VAL A 178 12.43 -14.46 5.26
CA VAL A 178 12.42 -14.43 6.74
C VAL A 178 12.05 -15.77 7.38
N GLY A 179 11.45 -16.69 6.62
CA GLY A 179 11.27 -18.08 7.06
C GLY A 179 12.56 -18.89 7.00
N PHE A 180 13.56 -18.43 6.23
CA PHE A 180 14.88 -19.05 6.14
C PHE A 180 15.87 -18.50 7.19
N LEU A 181 15.78 -17.21 7.51
CA LEU A 181 16.61 -16.53 8.53
C LEU A 181 16.29 -16.98 9.96
#